data_AF-A0A453CSU4-F1
#
_entry.id   AF-A0A453CSU4-F1
#
_cell.length_a   1.000
_cell.length_b   1.000
_cell.length_c   1.000
_cell.angle_alpha   90.00
_cell.angle_beta   90.00
_cell.angle_gamma   90.00
#
_symmetry.space_group_name_H-M   'P 1'
#
loop_
_entity.id
_entity.type
_entity.pdbx_description
1 polymer ?
#
loop_
_entity_poly.entity_id
_entity_poly.type
_entity_poly.pdbx_seq_one_letter_code
_entity_poly.pdbx_strand_id
1 'polypeptide(L)'
;VIEHAETREKGKPKPGGLSDPRLGTIDRRTNCETCMAGAAECPGHFGHLELAKPMFHIGFIKTVLSIMRCVCFNCSKILADEVDPMDNRFMEALRIKNPKTRLRKINEACKSKKVCSVGEDDLKGQDQQHTNEPVKKRGGCGARQPNITIDGMKMVAEFKVTNKRNDDQDQLPEPVEPKQILSAERVFYTLLSLLLNSVC
;
A
#
# COMPACT_ATOMS: atom_id res chain seq x y z
N VAL A 1 3.02 -24.88 9.26
CA VAL A 1 2.14 -24.45 8.17
C VAL A 1 0.87 -25.26 8.27
N ILE A 2 -0.30 -24.64 8.07
CA ILE A 2 -1.57 -25.36 7.91
C ILE A 2 -1.81 -25.53 6.41
N GLU A 3 -1.92 -26.77 5.95
CA GLU A 3 -2.06 -27.15 4.54
C GLU A 3 -3.41 -27.82 4.26
N HIS A 4 -4.02 -28.40 5.30
CA HIS A 4 -5.25 -29.16 5.20
C HIS A 4 -6.39 -28.48 5.93
N ALA A 5 -7.57 -28.45 5.30
CA ALA A 5 -8.78 -27.92 5.91
C ALA A 5 -9.37 -28.86 6.97
N GLU A 6 -9.11 -30.17 6.87
CA GLU A 6 -9.63 -31.14 7.80
C GLU A 6 -8.90 -31.09 9.16
N THR A 7 -9.67 -31.18 10.25
CA THR A 7 -9.14 -31.20 11.62
C THR A 7 -8.67 -32.59 12.05
N ARG A 8 -9.33 -33.65 11.57
CA ARG A 8 -9.09 -35.04 11.98
C ARG A 8 -9.09 -35.99 10.80
N GLU A 9 -8.27 -37.03 10.88
CA GLU A 9 -8.24 -38.14 9.94
C GLU A 9 -8.30 -39.46 10.73
N LYS A 10 -9.26 -40.33 10.39
CA LYS A 10 -9.49 -41.62 11.08
C LYS A 10 -9.56 -41.49 12.61
N GLY A 11 -10.18 -40.42 13.10
CA GLY A 11 -10.37 -40.16 14.54
C GLY A 11 -9.15 -39.61 15.28
N LYS A 12 -8.02 -39.40 14.60
CA LYS A 12 -6.82 -38.75 15.15
C LYS A 12 -6.71 -37.31 14.62
N PRO A 13 -6.10 -36.38 15.36
CA PRO A 13 -5.80 -35.05 14.84
C PRO A 13 -4.92 -35.14 13.59
N LYS A 14 -5.23 -34.35 12.56
CA LYS A 14 -4.52 -34.40 11.27
C LYS A 14 -3.26 -33.52 11.33
N PRO A 15 -2.05 -34.07 11.13
CA PRO A 15 -0.85 -33.26 10.93
C PRO A 15 -1.01 -32.33 9.72
N GLY A 16 -0.55 -31.08 9.84
CA GLY A 16 -0.77 -30.05 8.83
C GLY A 16 -2.21 -29.53 8.73
N GLY A 17 -3.13 -30.00 9.59
CA GLY A 17 -4.50 -29.51 9.68
C GLY A 17 -4.68 -28.43 10.75
N LEU A 18 -5.92 -27.98 10.93
CA LEU A 18 -6.25 -26.98 11.97
C LEU A 18 -6.06 -27.49 13.40
N SER A 19 -6.15 -28.81 13.62
CA SER A 19 -5.90 -29.45 14.92
C SER A 19 -4.55 -30.16 14.97
N ASP A 20 -3.56 -29.68 14.23
CA ASP A 20 -2.20 -30.25 14.24
C ASP A 20 -1.65 -30.31 15.69
N PRO A 21 -1.20 -31.49 16.18
CA PRO A 21 -0.70 -31.67 17.55
C PRO A 21 0.48 -30.77 17.94
N ARG A 22 1.22 -30.24 16.95
CA ARG A 22 2.32 -29.29 17.17
C ARG A 22 1.81 -27.90 17.58
N LEU A 23 0.56 -27.56 17.24
CA LEU A 23 -0.06 -26.29 17.61
C LEU A 23 -0.65 -26.29 19.02
N GLY A 24 -0.78 -27.49 19.61
CA GLY A 24 -1.35 -27.70 20.93
C GLY A 24 -2.20 -28.96 20.96
N THR A 25 -2.66 -29.31 22.14
CA THR A 25 -3.54 -30.47 22.36
C THR A 25 -4.76 -30.04 23.15
N ILE A 26 -5.93 -30.52 22.74
CA ILE A 26 -7.20 -30.36 23.48
C ILE A 26 -7.53 -31.60 24.31
N ASP A 27 -6.89 -32.73 24.00
CA ASP A 27 -7.15 -34.00 24.66
C ASP A 27 -6.17 -34.17 25.83
N ARG A 28 -6.69 -34.56 26.99
CA ARG A 28 -5.90 -34.79 28.21
C ARG A 28 -4.99 -36.01 28.09
N ARG A 29 -5.27 -36.91 27.14
CA ARG A 29 -4.51 -38.15 26.93
C ARG A 29 -3.33 -37.97 25.98
N THR A 30 -3.27 -36.86 25.24
CA THR A 30 -2.22 -36.58 24.28
C THR A 30 -1.48 -35.32 24.66
N ASN A 31 -0.15 -35.37 24.60
CA ASN A 31 0.70 -34.22 24.86
C ASN A 31 0.94 -33.45 23.56
N CYS A 32 1.21 -32.15 23.67
CA CYS A 32 1.60 -31.35 22.52
C CYS A 32 2.96 -31.80 21.97
N GLU A 33 3.09 -31.94 20.66
CA GLU A 33 4.35 -32.37 20.03
C GLU A 33 5.46 -31.32 20.07
N THR A 34 5.14 -30.06 20.39
CA THR A 34 6.12 -28.97 20.43
C THR A 34 6.71 -28.78 21.83
N CYS A 35 5.87 -28.62 22.86
CA CYS A 35 6.34 -28.39 24.23
C CYS A 35 6.25 -29.61 25.15
N MET A 36 5.69 -30.72 24.68
CA MET A 36 5.46 -31.96 25.45
C MET A 36 4.56 -31.81 26.68
N ALA A 37 3.94 -30.65 26.86
CA ALA A 37 3.03 -30.37 27.96
C ALA A 37 1.62 -30.92 27.68
N GLY A 38 0.85 -31.16 28.75
CA GLY A 38 -0.56 -31.54 28.66
C GLY A 38 -1.46 -30.36 28.29
N ALA A 39 -2.74 -30.62 28.04
CA ALA A 39 -3.71 -29.60 27.61
C ALA A 39 -3.88 -28.42 28.59
N ALA A 40 -3.58 -28.61 29.89
CA ALA A 40 -3.69 -27.56 30.91
C ALA A 40 -2.45 -26.66 30.99
N GLU A 41 -1.25 -27.19 30.70
CA GLU A 41 0.00 -26.44 30.81
C GLU A 41 0.49 -25.91 29.45
N CYS A 42 0.00 -26.46 28.34
CA CYS A 42 0.36 -26.01 27.00
C CYS A 42 -0.23 -24.62 26.73
N PRO A 43 0.59 -23.59 26.43
CA PRO A 43 0.09 -22.25 26.11
C PRO A 43 -0.54 -22.17 24.71
N GLY A 44 -0.42 -23.22 23.89
CA GLY A 44 -0.68 -23.20 22.46
C GLY A 44 0.49 -22.62 21.66
N HIS A 45 0.64 -23.07 20.43
CA HIS A 45 1.70 -22.64 19.52
C HIS A 45 1.10 -22.07 18.25
N PHE A 46 1.65 -20.97 17.77
CA PHE A 46 1.15 -20.31 16.58
C PHE A 46 1.41 -21.14 15.33
N GLY A 47 0.35 -21.36 14.57
CA GLY A 47 0.42 -21.79 13.18
C GLY A 47 0.37 -20.58 12.25
N HIS A 48 0.64 -20.82 10.97
CA HIS A 48 0.35 -19.87 9.91
C HIS A 48 -0.23 -20.60 8.71
N LEU A 49 -1.05 -19.88 7.97
CA LEU A 49 -1.64 -20.28 6.71
C LEU A 49 -1.07 -19.37 5.62
N GLU A 50 -0.40 -19.96 4.64
CA GLU A 50 0.10 -19.23 3.48
C GLU A 50 -1.06 -18.99 2.51
N LEU A 51 -1.35 -17.71 2.26
CA LEU A 51 -2.39 -17.34 1.31
C LEU A 51 -1.83 -17.36 -0.10
N ALA A 52 -2.61 -17.88 -1.06
CA ALA A 52 -2.20 -17.92 -2.47
C ALA A 52 -1.98 -16.53 -3.09
N LYS A 53 -2.65 -15.50 -2.55
CA LYS A 53 -2.55 -14.10 -2.99
C LYS A 53 -2.62 -13.16 -1.80
N PRO A 54 -1.99 -11.97 -1.87
CA PRO A 54 -2.12 -10.96 -0.83
C PRO A 54 -3.58 -10.49 -0.72
N MET A 55 -3.98 -10.14 0.50
CA MET A 55 -5.33 -9.67 0.82
C MET A 55 -5.27 -8.40 1.67
N PHE A 56 -6.29 -7.54 1.54
CA PHE A 56 -6.40 -6.40 2.43
C PHE A 56 -6.83 -6.82 3.83
N HIS A 57 -6.11 -6.34 4.84
CA HIS A 57 -6.56 -6.44 6.21
C HIS A 57 -7.62 -5.37 6.50
N ILE A 58 -8.82 -5.79 6.94
CA ILE A 58 -9.98 -4.89 7.13
C ILE A 58 -9.70 -3.76 8.12
N GLY A 59 -8.90 -4.02 9.16
CA GLY A 59 -8.50 -3.01 10.14
C GLY A 59 -7.54 -1.94 9.60
N PHE A 60 -6.84 -2.22 8.50
CA PHE A 60 -5.80 -1.34 7.96
C PHE A 60 -6.11 -0.77 6.58
N ILE A 61 -7.21 -1.19 5.93
CA ILE A 61 -7.57 -0.73 4.58
C ILE A 61 -7.66 0.80 4.46
N LYS A 62 -8.12 1.49 5.51
CA LYS A 62 -8.17 2.97 5.58
C LYS A 62 -6.77 3.61 5.69
N THR A 63 -5.86 2.95 6.39
CA THR A 63 -4.46 3.38 6.49
C THR A 63 -3.76 3.21 5.14
N VAL A 64 -3.95 2.06 4.50
CA VAL A 64 -3.45 1.78 3.14
C VAL A 64 -4.00 2.81 2.14
N LEU A 65 -5.30 3.12 2.20
CA LEU A 65 -5.90 4.19 1.39
C LEU A 65 -5.21 5.54 1.61
N SER A 66 -4.91 5.88 2.86
CA SER A 66 -4.26 7.15 3.19
C SER A 66 -2.85 7.21 2.60
N ILE A 67 -2.11 6.11 2.61
CA ILE A 67 -0.78 6.02 2.00
C ILE A 67 -0.88 6.08 0.47
N MET A 68 -1.78 5.31 -0.15
CA MET A 68 -1.97 5.29 -1.59
C MET A 68 -2.35 6.66 -2.17
N ARG A 69 -3.02 7.53 -1.39
CA ARG A 69 -3.32 8.92 -1.79
C ARG A 69 -2.11 9.86 -1.69
N CYS A 70 -1.05 9.46 -0.99
CA CYS A 70 0.18 10.24 -0.86
C CYS A 70 1.22 9.88 -1.92
N VAL A 71 1.02 8.77 -2.63
CA VAL A 71 2.03 8.13 -3.47
C VAL A 71 1.57 8.15 -4.92
N CYS A 72 2.50 8.34 -5.84
CA CYS A 72 2.22 8.27 -7.26
C CYS A 72 1.82 6.84 -7.65
N PHE A 73 0.66 6.70 -8.31
CA PHE A 73 0.13 5.42 -8.76
C PHE A 73 1.01 4.73 -9.84
N ASN A 74 1.92 5.48 -10.46
CA ASN A 74 2.81 5.01 -11.53
C ASN A 74 4.26 4.78 -11.05
N CYS A 75 4.92 5.83 -10.52
CA CYS A 75 6.33 5.74 -10.13
C CYS A 75 6.57 5.46 -8.63
N SER A 76 5.50 5.32 -7.84
CA SER A 76 5.57 4.98 -6.41
C SER A 76 6.36 5.98 -5.55
N LYS A 77 6.61 7.21 -6.04
CA LYS A 77 7.20 8.31 -5.25
C LYS A 77 6.13 9.09 -4.50
N ILE A 78 6.49 9.72 -3.38
CA ILE A 78 5.59 10.63 -2.65
C ILE A 78 5.26 11.82 -3.56
N LEU A 79 3.99 12.21 -3.62
CA LEU A 79 3.51 13.29 -4.48
C LEU A 79 3.92 14.67 -3.97
N ALA A 80 3.98 14.84 -2.66
CA ALA A 80 4.49 16.06 -2.05
C ALA A 80 6.02 16.02 -1.94
N ASP A 81 6.66 17.13 -2.29
CA ASP A 81 8.11 17.32 -2.20
C ASP A 81 8.43 18.25 -1.02
N GLU A 82 9.64 18.11 -0.48
CA GLU A 82 10.19 18.95 0.59
C GLU A 82 10.45 20.37 0.10
N VAL A 83 10.69 20.52 -1.21
CA VAL A 83 11.15 21.77 -1.83
C VAL A 83 10.12 22.31 -2.82
N ASP A 84 8.84 22.28 -2.44
CA ASP A 84 7.78 22.95 -3.18
C ASP A 84 7.64 24.40 -2.67
N PRO A 85 8.12 25.43 -3.40
CA PRO A 85 8.11 26.81 -2.90
C PRO A 85 6.69 27.36 -2.70
N MET A 86 5.70 26.72 -3.33
CA MET A 86 4.30 27.11 -3.28
C MET A 86 3.51 26.39 -2.18
N ASP A 87 4.06 25.31 -1.58
CA ASP A 87 3.35 24.50 -0.59
C ASP A 87 4.26 23.96 0.53
N ASN A 88 4.30 24.69 1.64
CA ASN A 88 5.08 24.32 2.83
C ASN A 88 4.42 23.25 3.72
N ARG A 89 3.20 22.78 3.40
CA ARG A 89 2.43 21.86 4.27
C ARG A 89 3.14 20.53 4.49
N PHE A 90 3.89 20.05 3.48
CA PHE A 90 4.63 18.79 3.60
C PHE A 90 5.80 18.93 4.57
N MET A 91 6.60 19.99 4.47
CA MET A 91 7.70 20.28 5.38
C MET A 91 7.22 20.47 6.82
N GLU A 92 6.11 21.17 7.03
CA GLU A 92 5.49 21.31 8.35
C GLU A 92 5.06 19.95 8.91
N ALA A 93 4.48 19.09 8.07
CA ALA A 93 4.07 17.75 8.47
C ALA A 93 5.25 16.89 8.92
N LEU A 94 6.41 16.99 8.27
CA LEU A 94 7.61 16.20 8.61
C LEU A 94 8.15 16.53 10.01
N ARG A 95 7.98 17.76 10.49
CA ARG A 95 8.40 18.20 11.84
C ARG A 95 7.53 17.62 12.96
N ILE A 96 6.38 17.05 12.64
CA ILE A 96 5.45 16.49 13.63
C ILE A 96 5.99 15.17 14.17
N LYS A 97 6.19 15.11 15.50
CA LYS A 97 6.66 13.90 16.20
C LYS A 97 5.62 12.78 16.22
N ASN A 98 4.34 13.11 16.42
CA ASN A 98 3.27 12.11 16.50
C ASN A 98 3.00 11.49 15.11
N PRO A 99 3.21 10.17 14.90
CA PRO A 99 3.11 9.55 13.58
C PRO A 99 1.71 9.62 12.96
N LYS A 100 0.66 9.49 13.78
CA LYS A 100 -0.74 9.52 13.33
C LYS A 100 -1.11 10.91 12.80
N THR A 101 -0.73 11.95 13.53
CA THR A 101 -0.96 13.34 13.10
C THR A 101 -0.10 13.69 11.89
N ARG A 102 1.16 13.23 11.86
CA ARG A 102 2.06 13.40 10.72
C ARG A 102 1.48 12.81 9.44
N LEU A 103 1.01 11.56 9.47
CA LEU A 103 0.38 10.93 8.30
C LEU A 103 -0.85 11.70 7.80
N ARG A 104 -1.70 12.17 8.72
CA ARG A 104 -2.87 13.00 8.36
C ARG A 104 -2.46 14.26 7.62
N LYS A 105 -1.44 14.96 8.13
CA LYS A 105 -0.92 16.20 7.52
C LYS A 105 -0.22 15.96 6.17
N ILE A 106 0.53 14.88 6.04
CA ILE A 106 1.09 14.46 4.74
C ILE A 106 -0.03 14.16 3.73
N ASN A 107 -1.09 13.48 4.16
CA ASN A 107 -2.24 13.18 3.30
C ASN A 107 -2.94 14.46 2.83
N GLU A 108 -3.13 15.44 3.72
CA GLU A 108 -3.68 16.76 3.38
C GLU A 108 -2.83 17.48 2.33
N ALA A 109 -1.50 17.46 2.45
CA ALA A 109 -0.57 18.06 1.49
C ALA A 109 -0.62 17.37 0.11
N CYS A 110 -0.75 16.03 0.09
CA CYS A 110 -0.80 15.27 -1.17
C CYS A 110 -2.16 15.32 -1.87
N LYS A 111 -3.26 15.56 -1.14
CA LYS A 111 -4.64 15.45 -1.66
C LYS A 111 -4.91 16.37 -2.85
N SER A 112 -4.30 17.55 -2.88
CA SER A 112 -4.44 18.53 -3.96
C SER A 112 -3.61 18.20 -5.20
N LYS A 113 -2.58 17.34 -5.09
CA LYS A 113 -1.67 17.00 -6.19
C LYS A 113 -2.31 15.94 -7.09
N LYS A 114 -2.87 16.37 -8.23
CA LYS A 114 -3.53 15.50 -9.22
C LYS A 114 -2.62 15.02 -10.36
N VAL A 115 -1.39 15.52 -10.39
CA VAL A 115 -0.35 15.16 -11.34
C VAL A 115 0.94 14.98 -10.55
N CYS A 116 1.72 13.95 -10.88
CA CYS A 116 3.04 13.75 -10.30
C CYS A 116 4.02 14.77 -10.89
N SER A 117 4.69 15.57 -10.06
CA SER A 117 5.64 16.60 -10.52
C SER A 117 6.72 15.97 -11.39
N VAL A 118 7.05 16.58 -12.54
CA VAL A 118 8.25 16.22 -13.30
C VAL A 118 9.38 17.07 -12.74
N GLY A 119 10.54 16.46 -12.44
CA GLY A 119 11.71 17.24 -12.02
C GLY A 119 12.13 18.14 -13.18
N GLU A 120 12.39 19.42 -12.92
CA GLU A 120 12.84 20.36 -13.96
C GLU A 120 14.32 20.17 -14.38
N ASP A 121 14.93 19.02 -14.05
CA ASP A 121 16.34 18.79 -14.33
C ASP A 121 16.59 18.25 -15.76
N ASP A 122 15.54 17.94 -16.52
CA ASP A 122 15.65 17.37 -17.89
C ASP A 122 15.41 18.39 -19.03
N LEU A 123 15.28 19.70 -18.76
CA LEU A 123 14.90 20.68 -19.81
C LEU A 123 15.78 21.94 -19.96
N LYS A 124 16.94 22.06 -19.29
CA LYS A 124 17.86 23.17 -19.59
C LYS A 124 19.31 22.73 -19.65
N GLY A 125 19.75 22.41 -20.86
CA GLY A 125 21.09 22.83 -21.27
C GLY A 125 21.17 24.36 -21.21
N GLN A 126 22.21 24.87 -20.56
CA GLN A 126 22.68 26.26 -20.53
C GLN A 126 21.78 27.25 -19.76
N ASP A 127 22.09 27.51 -18.49
CA ASP A 127 22.97 28.63 -18.10
C ASP A 127 23.03 28.78 -16.57
N GLN A 128 24.26 29.03 -16.08
CA GLN A 128 24.61 29.14 -14.67
C GLN A 128 24.11 30.44 -14.03
N GLN A 129 23.57 30.36 -12.81
CA GLN A 129 23.80 31.39 -11.78
C GLN A 129 23.61 30.83 -10.37
N HIS A 130 24.75 30.73 -9.67
CA HIS A 130 25.03 30.58 -8.25
C HIS A 130 23.85 30.63 -7.24
N THR A 131 23.50 29.46 -6.70
CA THR A 131 23.38 29.23 -5.24
C THR A 131 23.97 27.84 -4.93
N ASN A 132 24.98 27.80 -4.04
CA ASN A 132 25.67 26.56 -3.66
C ASN A 132 24.87 25.76 -2.62
N GLU A 133 23.70 25.25 -3.00
CA GLU A 133 23.13 24.04 -2.37
C GLU A 133 22.51 23.15 -3.45
N PRO A 134 22.91 21.88 -3.57
CA PRO A 134 22.27 20.96 -4.49
C PRO A 134 20.89 20.60 -3.94
N VAL A 135 19.88 21.38 -4.34
CA VAL A 135 18.48 21.04 -4.09
C VAL A 135 18.15 19.83 -4.94
N LYS A 136 18.28 18.62 -4.39
CA LYS A 136 17.83 17.38 -5.03
C LYS A 136 16.31 17.44 -5.19
N LYS A 137 15.80 18.00 -6.28
CA LYS A 137 14.38 17.88 -6.63
C LYS A 137 14.09 16.40 -6.86
N ARG A 138 13.12 15.82 -6.15
CA ARG A 138 12.73 14.44 -6.40
C ARG A 138 11.88 14.41 -7.67
N GLY A 139 12.52 14.26 -8.83
CA GLY A 139 11.80 14.20 -10.10
C GLY A 139 10.77 13.06 -10.13
N GLY A 140 9.51 13.38 -10.39
CA GLY A 140 8.45 12.40 -10.62
C GLY A 140 8.13 12.22 -12.12
N CYS A 141 7.06 11.48 -12.42
CA CYS A 141 6.82 10.94 -13.77
C CYS A 141 5.77 11.66 -14.62
N GLY A 142 5.16 12.76 -14.14
CA GLY A 142 4.14 13.48 -14.91
C GLY A 142 2.76 12.79 -14.98
N ALA A 143 2.62 11.57 -14.46
CA ALA A 143 1.36 10.82 -14.55
C ALA A 143 0.23 11.50 -13.76
N ARG A 144 -0.98 11.47 -14.32
CA ARG A 144 -2.21 11.87 -13.62
C ARG A 144 -2.50 10.90 -12.48
N GLN A 145 -3.04 11.42 -11.37
CA GLN A 145 -3.32 10.65 -10.17
C GLN A 145 -4.83 10.37 -10.05
N PRO A 146 -5.24 9.11 -9.86
CA PRO A 146 -6.64 8.77 -9.68
C PRO A 146 -7.16 9.23 -8.31
N ASN A 147 -8.47 9.38 -8.20
CA ASN A 147 -9.14 9.46 -6.92
C ASN A 147 -9.34 8.04 -6.38
N ILE A 148 -8.60 7.67 -5.33
CA ILE A 148 -8.71 6.35 -4.72
C ILE A 148 -9.72 6.42 -3.57
N THR A 149 -10.67 5.48 -3.55
CA THR A 149 -11.72 5.33 -2.53
C THR A 149 -11.84 3.88 -2.08
N ILE A 150 -12.62 3.64 -1.02
CA ILE A 150 -12.99 2.30 -0.57
C ILE A 150 -14.50 2.16 -0.81
N ASP A 151 -14.87 1.08 -1.49
CA ASP A 151 -16.25 0.67 -1.70
C ASP A 151 -16.44 -0.73 -1.10
N GLY A 152 -17.11 -0.80 0.05
CA GLY A 152 -17.18 -2.00 0.88
C GLY A 152 -15.79 -2.52 1.27
N MET A 153 -15.41 -3.68 0.72
CA MET A 153 -14.09 -4.31 0.92
C MET A 153 -13.13 -4.13 -0.26
N LYS A 154 -13.53 -3.34 -1.27
CA LYS A 154 -12.74 -3.10 -2.49
C LYS A 154 -12.11 -1.72 -2.43
N MET A 155 -10.86 -1.62 -2.87
CA MET A 155 -10.22 -0.34 -3.13
C MET A 155 -10.43 0.02 -4.60
N VAL A 156 -10.91 1.22 -4.90
CA VAL A 156 -11.29 1.64 -6.26
C VAL A 156 -10.50 2.89 -6.63
N ALA A 157 -9.93 2.92 -7.83
CA ALA A 157 -9.24 4.07 -8.39
C ALA A 157 -10.07 4.66 -9.53
N GLU A 158 -10.37 5.95 -9.47
CA GLU A 158 -11.14 6.65 -10.50
C GLU A 158 -10.33 7.77 -11.17
N PHE A 159 -10.14 7.71 -12.48
CA PHE A 159 -9.53 8.80 -13.24
C PHE A 159 -10.62 9.76 -13.72
N LYS A 160 -10.51 11.03 -13.32
CA LYS A 160 -11.45 12.06 -13.82
C LYS A 160 -11.16 12.35 -15.30
N VAL A 161 -12.12 12.06 -16.16
CA VAL A 161 -12.09 12.47 -17.57
C VAL A 161 -12.29 13.99 -17.62
N THR A 162 -11.29 14.71 -18.11
CA THR A 162 -11.47 16.13 -18.44
C THR A 162 -12.13 16.19 -19.82
N ASN A 163 -13.44 16.45 -19.88
CA ASN A 163 -14.12 16.76 -21.13
C ASN A 163 -13.49 18.04 -21.71
N LYS A 164 -12.53 17.91 -22.62
CA LYS A 164 -12.26 18.98 -23.57
C LYS A 164 -13.48 19.03 -24.49
N ARG A 165 -14.35 20.01 -24.28
CA ARG A 165 -15.26 20.47 -25.34
C ARG A 165 -14.36 21.05 -26.43
N ASN A 166 -14.24 20.35 -27.57
CA ASN A 166 -13.89 20.89 -28.88
C ASN A 166 -14.30 19.83 -29.92
N ASP A 167 -15.52 20.00 -30.42
CA ASP A 167 -15.98 19.95 -31.83
C ASP A 167 -15.26 19.15 -32.94
N ASP A 168 -14.57 18.04 -32.69
CA ASP A 168 -14.23 17.12 -33.79
C ASP A 168 -14.69 15.69 -33.48
N GLN A 169 -15.79 15.34 -34.15
CA GLN A 169 -16.35 14.01 -34.30
C GLN A 169 -15.42 13.21 -35.21
N ASP A 170 -14.58 12.33 -34.66
CA ASP A 170 -14.37 10.98 -35.20
C ASP A 170 -13.37 10.13 -34.39
N GLN A 171 -13.76 8.86 -34.20
CA GLN A 171 -13.08 7.75 -33.53
C GLN A 171 -12.86 7.89 -32.01
N LEU A 172 -13.90 7.50 -31.26
CA LEU A 172 -13.80 7.13 -29.85
C LEU A 172 -12.96 5.84 -29.71
N PRO A 173 -11.79 5.86 -29.05
CA PRO A 173 -11.23 4.63 -28.52
C PRO A 173 -12.17 4.12 -27.42
N GLU A 174 -12.29 2.80 -27.30
CA GLU A 174 -13.16 2.10 -26.34
C GLU A 174 -13.16 2.77 -24.94
N PRO A 175 -14.30 2.79 -24.22
CA PRO A 175 -14.39 3.44 -22.94
C PRO A 175 -13.55 2.66 -21.93
N VAL A 176 -12.32 3.11 -21.68
CA VAL A 176 -11.55 2.72 -20.51
C VAL A 176 -12.43 3.04 -19.30
N GLU A 177 -12.96 2.02 -18.63
CA GLU A 177 -13.84 2.20 -17.49
C GLU A 177 -13.18 3.19 -16.52
N PRO A 178 -13.78 4.37 -16.26
CA PRO A 178 -13.11 5.42 -15.49
C PRO A 178 -12.82 5.00 -14.05
N LYS A 179 -13.40 3.88 -13.59
CA LYS A 179 -13.23 3.27 -12.27
C LYS A 179 -12.64 1.88 -12.40
N GLN A 180 -11.50 1.65 -11.75
CA GLN A 180 -10.83 0.36 -11.70
C GLN A 180 -10.74 -0.14 -10.26
N ILE A 181 -11.07 -1.41 -10.02
CA ILE A 181 -10.81 -2.07 -8.73
C ILE A 181 -9.32 -2.38 -8.63
N LEU A 182 -8.68 -1.92 -7.55
CA LEU A 182 -7.29 -2.22 -7.25
C LEU A 182 -7.18 -3.56 -6.53
N SER A 183 -6.41 -4.49 -7.11
CA SER A 183 -6.05 -5.72 -6.43
C SER A 183 -5.10 -5.42 -5.26
N ALA A 184 -5.18 -6.24 -4.21
CA ALA A 184 -4.25 -6.15 -3.09
C ALA A 184 -2.79 -6.34 -3.53
N GLU A 185 -2.56 -7.15 -4.56
CA GLU A 185 -1.27 -7.36 -5.19
C GLU A 185 -0.72 -6.07 -5.82
N ARG A 186 -1.52 -5.36 -6.62
CA ARG A 186 -1.10 -4.10 -7.23
C ARG A 186 -0.72 -3.08 -6.17
N VAL A 187 -1.55 -2.94 -5.13
CA VAL A 187 -1.28 -2.03 -4.01
C VAL A 187 -0.03 -2.44 -3.25
N PHE A 188 0.16 -3.73 -2.99
CA PHE A 188 1.34 -4.26 -2.34
C PHE A 188 2.62 -3.89 -3.10
N TYR A 189 2.66 -4.07 -4.42
CA TYR A 189 3.83 -3.69 -5.22
C TYR A 189 4.08 -2.18 -5.25
N THR A 190 3.04 -1.35 -5.31
CA THR A 190 3.20 0.11 -5.20
C THR A 190 3.84 0.50 -3.86
N LEU A 191 3.36 -0.08 -2.75
CA LEU A 191 3.91 0.19 -1.41
C LEU A 191 5.32 -0.36 -1.24
N LEU A 192 5.62 -1.52 -1.80
CA LEU A 192 6.96 -2.09 -1.79
C LEU A 192 7.94 -1.19 -2.54
N SER A 193 7.54 -0.72 -3.73
CA SER A 193 8.35 0.20 -4.54
C SER A 193 8.59 1.54 -3.84
N LEU A 194 7.59 2.06 -3.11
CA LEU A 194 7.75 3.27 -2.28
C LEU A 194 8.87 3.10 -1.24
N LEU A 195 8.89 1.95 -0.57
CA LEU A 195 9.91 1.67 0.45
C LEU A 195 11.30 1.59 -0.17
N LEU A 196 11.44 0.88 -1.31
CA LEU A 196 12.70 0.81 -2.05
C LEU A 196 13.20 2.21 -2.48
N ASN A 197 12.29 3.05 -2.98
CA ASN A 197 12.60 4.43 -3.39
C ASN A 197 12.94 5.37 -2.21
N SER A 198 12.66 4.98 -0.97
CA SER A 198 12.93 5.79 0.23
C SER A 198 14.22 5.39 0.95
N VAL A 199 14.83 4.26 0.57
CA VAL A 199 16.05 3.70 1.20
C VAL A 199 17.33 4.07 0.43
N CYS A 200 17.22 4.73 -0.73
CA CYS A 200 18.33 5.31 -1.49
C CYS A 200 18.31 6.84 -1.43
#